data_AF-A0A952E4F8-F1
#
_entry.id   AF-A0A952E4F8-F1
#
_cell.length_a   1.000
_cell.length_b   1.000
_cell.length_c   1.000
_cell.angle_alpha   90.00
_cell.angle_beta   90.00
_cell.angle_gamma   90.00
#
_symmetry.space_group_name_H-M   'P 1'
#
loop_
_entity.id
_entity.type
_entity.pdbx_description
1 polymer ?
#
loop_
_entity_poly.entity_id
_entity_poly.type
_entity_poly.pdbx_seq_one_letter_code
_entity_poly.pdbx_strand_id
1 'polypeptide(L)' 'MALLITEECINCGACLPECPNEAIFETRSDAEAKGNHVGEGQGVGDSIYIITHDRCTECVGHF' A
#
# COMPACT_ATOMS: atom_id res chain seq x y z
N MET A 1 -7.06 -9.07 -9.22
CA MET A 1 -7.06 -9.74 -7.90
C MET A 1 -6.61 -8.71 -6.89
N ALA A 2 -7.45 -8.33 -5.93
CA ALA A 2 -7.07 -7.33 -4.94
C ALA A 2 -6.08 -7.92 -3.91
N LEU A 3 -5.09 -7.12 -3.53
CA LEU A 3 -4.10 -7.47 -2.50
C LEU A 3 -4.49 -6.83 -1.17
N LEU A 4 -4.20 -7.51 -0.06
CA LEU A 4 -4.33 -6.97 1.29
C LEU A 4 -2.98 -7.14 2.01
N ILE A 5 -2.45 -6.04 2.54
CA ILE A 5 -1.24 -6.06 3.37
C ILE A 5 -1.68 -6.10 4.83
N THR A 6 -1.21 -7.11 5.56
CA THR A 6 -1.51 -7.34 6.98
C THR A 6 -0.26 -7.08 7.84
N GLU A 7 -0.42 -7.21 9.15
CA GLU A 7 0.67 -7.10 10.14
C GLU A 7 1.72 -8.21 9.99
N GLU A 8 1.46 -9.25 9.18
CA GLU A 8 2.42 -10.30 8.86
C GLU A 8 3.43 -9.88 7.78
N CYS A 9 3.38 -8.63 7.33
CA CYS A 9 4.30 -8.10 6.35
C CYS A 9 5.76 -8.19 6.85
N ILE A 10 6.61 -8.86 6.08
CA ILE A 10 8.04 -9.02 6.38
C ILE A 10 8.95 -8.09 5.57
N ASN A 11 8.36 -7.09 4.92
CA ASN A 11 9.05 -6.15 4.03
C ASN A 11 9.86 -6.79 2.88
N CYS A 12 9.38 -7.88 2.27
CA CYS A 12 10.10 -8.56 1.18
C CYS A 12 10.08 -7.81 -0.17
N GLY A 13 9.23 -6.78 -0.32
CA GLY A 13 9.15 -5.95 -1.53
C GLY A 13 8.44 -6.58 -2.73
N ALA A 14 7.97 -7.83 -2.62
CA ALA A 14 7.33 -8.53 -3.74
C ALA A 14 6.02 -7.86 -4.22
N CYS A 15 5.32 -7.13 -3.35
CA CYS A 15 4.05 -6.50 -3.70
C CYS A 15 4.21 -5.19 -4.50
N LEU A 16 5.32 -4.46 -4.33
CA LEU A 16 5.58 -3.17 -5.01
C LEU A 16 5.43 -3.25 -6.54
N PRO A 17 6.11 -4.16 -7.26
CA PRO A 17 6.01 -4.23 -8.73
C PRO A 17 4.68 -4.80 -9.22
N GLU A 18 3.93 -5.50 -8.36
CA GLU A 18 2.66 -6.14 -8.73
C GLU A 18 1.50 -5.15 -8.79
N CYS A 19 1.63 -3.97 -8.17
CA CYS A 19 0.58 -2.96 -8.18
C CYS A 19 0.68 -2.05 -9.40
N PRO A 20 -0.22 -2.16 -10.41
CA PRO A 20 -0.12 -1.37 -11.64
C PRO A 20 -0.40 0.13 -11.42
N ASN A 21 -1.03 0.48 -10.30
CA ASN A 21 -1.37 1.87 -9.95
C ASN A 21 -0.37 2.51 -8.99
N GLU A 22 0.72 1.82 -8.66
CA GLU A 22 1.73 2.32 -7.72
C GLU A 22 1.09 2.83 -6.42
N ALA A 23 0.10 2.07 -5.94
CA ALA A 23 -0.71 2.39 -4.76
C ALA A 23 -0.09 1.87 -3.45
N ILE A 24 1.08 1.22 -3.53
CA ILE A 24 1.78 0.60 -2.40
C ILE A 24 2.98 1.46 -2.01
N PHE A 25 3.14 1.73 -0.71
CA PHE A 25 4.25 2.50 -0.15
C PHE A 25 4.93 1.72 0.96
N GLU A 26 6.24 1.92 1.13
CA GLU A 26 7.07 1.24 2.14
C GLU A 26 6.67 1.59 3.58
N THR A 27 6.26 2.83 3.80
CA THR A 27 5.83 3.32 5.11
C THR A 27 4.59 4.21 4.98
N ARG A 28 3.92 4.44 6.10
CA ARG A 28 2.78 5.36 6.19
C ARG A 28 3.25 6.80 5.97
N SER A 29 4.36 7.17 6.60
CA SER A 29 5.00 8.47 6.47
C SER A 29 5.31 8.82 5.01
N ASP A 30 5.81 7.86 4.21
CA ASP A 30 6.09 8.08 2.79
C ASP A 30 4.83 8.33 1.96
N ALA A 31 3.75 7.63 2.28
CA ALA A 31 2.47 7.80 1.61
C ALA A 31 1.83 9.15 1.94
N GLU A 32 1.81 9.52 3.23
CA GLU A 32 1.30 10.79 3.73
C GLU A 32 2.13 11.98 3.22
N ALA A 33 3.46 11.85 3.15
CA ALA A 33 4.35 12.87 2.57
C ALA A 33 4.08 13.10 1.07
N LYS A 34 3.60 12.07 0.36
CA LYS A 34 3.18 12.15 -1.04
C LYS A 34 1.69 12.54 -1.20
N GLY A 35 1.02 12.90 -0.10
CA GLY A 35 -0.36 13.37 -0.09
C GLY A 35 -1.41 12.27 -0.24
N ASN A 36 -1.08 11.02 0.05
CA ASN A 36 -2.03 9.91 -0.03
C ASN A 36 -2.63 9.60 1.35
N HIS A 37 -3.89 9.18 1.35
CA HIS A 37 -4.68 8.82 2.50
C HIS A 37 -4.48 7.35 2.87
N VAL A 38 -4.00 7.14 4.08
CA VAL A 38 -3.77 5.82 4.68
C VAL A 38 -4.93 5.47 5.61
N GLY A 39 -5.43 4.23 5.52
CA GLY A 39 -6.53 3.76 6.37
C GLY A 39 -6.18 3.77 7.86
N GLU A 40 -7.20 3.83 8.71
CA GLU A 40 -7.04 3.67 10.15
C GLU A 40 -6.41 2.29 10.45
N GLY A 41 -5.35 2.27 11.25
CA GLY A 41 -4.64 1.04 11.61
C GLY A 41 -3.65 0.48 10.57
N GLN A 42 -3.51 1.09 9.39
CA GLN A 42 -2.49 0.68 8.42
C GLN A 42 -1.14 1.37 8.66
N GLY A 43 -0.05 0.60 8.61
CA GLY A 43 1.32 1.11 8.71
C GLY A 43 1.67 1.71 10.08
N VAL A 44 1.07 1.21 11.15
CA VAL A 44 1.32 1.71 12.51
C VAL A 44 2.80 1.50 12.84
N GLY A 45 3.50 2.60 13.12
CA GLY A 45 4.93 2.59 13.42
C GLY A 45 5.86 2.50 12.20
N ASP A 46 5.36 2.79 10.99
CA ASP A 46 6.17 2.92 9.76
C ASP A 46 7.06 1.70 9.45
N SER A 47 6.57 0.52 9.81
CA SER A 47 7.35 -0.73 9.79
C SER A 47 6.86 -1.74 8.77
N ILE A 48 5.76 -1.47 8.07
CA ILE A 48 5.17 -2.35 7.06
C ILE A 48 4.70 -1.54 5.85
N TYR A 49 4.68 -2.20 4.70
CA TYR A 49 4.05 -1.68 3.50
C TYR A 49 2.57 -1.33 3.73
N ILE A 50 2.06 -0.33 3.00
CA ILE A 50 0.65 0.08 3.05
C ILE A 50 0.07 0.27 1.65
N ILE A 51 -1.25 0.13 1.53
CA ILE A 51 -2.01 0.41 0.31
C ILE A 51 -2.82 1.68 0.53
N THR A 52 -2.71 2.66 -0.36
CA THR A 52 -3.44 3.94 -0.25
C THR A 52 -4.76 3.92 -1.03
N HIS A 53 -5.77 4.61 -0.50
CA HIS A 53 -7.10 4.69 -1.12
C HIS A 53 -7.11 5.56 -2.37
N ASP A 54 -6.25 6.58 -2.47
CA ASP A 54 -6.25 7.51 -3.61
C ASP A 54 -5.85 6.86 -4.94
N ARG A 55 -5.08 5.76 -4.87
CA ARG A 55 -4.50 5.09 -6.04
C ARG A 55 -5.00 3.66 -6.23
N CYS A 56 -5.45 3.01 -5.17
CA CYS A 56 -5.93 1.64 -5.26
C CYS A 56 -7.30 1.61 -5.94
N THR A 57 -7.41 0.91 -7.07
CA THR A 57 -8.68 0.72 -7.79
C THR A 57 -9.29 -0.65 -7.53
N GLU A 58 -8.84 -1.38 -6.50
CA GLU A 58 -9.20 -2.79 -6.28
C GLU A 58 -8.97 -3.66 -7.52
N CYS A 59 -7.95 -3.31 -8.32
CA CYS A 59 -7.62 -3.89 -9.62
C CYS A 59 -8.72 -3.75 -10.68
N VAL A 60 -9.75 -2.93 -10.44
CA VAL A 60 -10.73 -2.59 -11.47
C VAL A 60 -10.02 -1.77 -12.56
N GLY A 61 -10.18 -2.20 -13.81
CA GLY A 61 -9.58 -1.55 -14.98
C GLY A 61 -8.17 -2.02 -15.34
N HIS A 62 -7.62 -3.03 -14.64
CA HIS A 62 -6.34 -3.64 -14.99
C HIS A 62 -6.52 -5.15 -15.21
N PHE A 63 -6.29 -5.61 -16.44
CA PHE A 63 -6.31 -7.02 -16.86
C PHE A 63 -5.13 -7.30 -17.80
#